data_AF-A0A970NGI6-F1
#
_entry.id   AF-A0A970NGI6-F1
#
_cell.length_a   1.000
_cell.length_b   1.000
_cell.length_c   1.000
_cell.angle_alpha   90.00
_cell.angle_beta   90.00
_cell.angle_gamma   90.00
#
_symmetry.space_group_name_H-M   'P 1'
#
loop_
_entity.id
_entity.type
_entity.pdbx_description
1 polymer ?
#
loop_
_entity_poly.entity_id
_entity_poly.type
_entity_poly.pdbx_seq_one_letter_code
_entity_poly.pdbx_strand_id
1 'polypeptide(L)' 'MSNDEHIYEALRETGKKIADLKEFNIPVILNTIAEYEEAGADESFIEQQRNLLRKVYARVDELEAKAARLLKRLG' A
#
# COMPACT_ATOMS: atom_id res chain seq x y z
N MET A 1 -27.01 -11.44 -4.74
CA MET A 1 -25.61 -11.86 -4.86
C MET A 1 -25.35 -12.91 -3.81
N SER A 2 -24.60 -13.96 -4.15
CA SER A 2 -24.18 -14.98 -3.18
C SER A 2 -23.11 -14.41 -2.25
N ASN A 3 -22.93 -15.04 -1.07
CA ASN A 3 -21.88 -14.63 -0.13
C ASN A 3 -20.47 -14.73 -0.77
N ASP A 4 -20.27 -15.69 -1.67
CA ASP A 4 -18.99 -15.91 -2.35
C ASP A 4 -18.73 -14.82 -3.40
N GLU A 5 -19.75 -14.37 -4.14
CA GLU A 5 -19.65 -13.25 -5.09
C GLU A 5 -19.16 -11.98 -4.40
N HIS A 6 -19.68 -11.67 -3.20
CA HIS A 6 -19.22 -10.53 -2.41
C HIS A 6 -17.76 -10.68 -1.94
N ILE A 7 -17.33 -11.90 -1.62
CA ILE A 7 -15.94 -12.15 -1.22
C ILE A 7 -14.99 -11.98 -2.42
N TYR A 8 -15.36 -12.47 -3.61
CA TYR A 8 -14.58 -12.27 -4.83
C TYR A 8 -14.46 -10.79 -5.21
N GLU A 9 -15.54 -10.02 -5.11
CA GLU A 9 -15.52 -8.58 -5.35
C GLU A 9 -14.59 -7.88 -4.35
N ALA A 10 -14.72 -8.19 -3.06
CA ALA A 10 -13.85 -7.64 -2.02
C ALA A 10 -12.36 -8.00 -2.23
N LEU A 11 -12.08 -9.21 -2.72
CA LEU A 11 -10.71 -9.63 -3.08
C LEU A 11 -10.18 -8.84 -4.27
N ARG A 12 -10.98 -8.65 -5.33
CA ARG A 12 -10.60 -7.87 -6.50
C ARG A 12 -10.29 -6.42 -6.12
N GLU A 13 -11.14 -5.79 -5.33
CA GLU A 13 -10.91 -4.42 -4.85
C GLU A 13 -9.67 -4.31 -3.95
N THR A 14 -9.49 -5.28 -3.05
CA THR A 14 -8.33 -5.32 -2.15
C THR A 14 -7.04 -5.51 -2.95
N GLY A 15 -7.04 -6.41 -3.93
CA GLY A 15 -5.91 -6.64 -4.84
C GLY A 15 -5.56 -5.39 -5.65
N LYS A 16 -6.56 -4.69 -6.19
CA LYS A 16 -6.33 -3.41 -6.89
C LYS A 16 -5.67 -2.38 -5.98
N LYS A 17 -6.15 -2.20 -4.75
CA LYS A 17 -5.55 -1.26 -3.80
C LYS A 17 -4.10 -1.62 -3.45
N ILE A 18 -3.79 -2.91 -3.29
CA ILE A 18 -2.41 -3.36 -3.06
C ILE A 18 -1.53 -3.03 -4.26
N ALA A 19 -2.00 -3.33 -5.48
CA ALA A 19 -1.27 -3.03 -6.70
C ALA A 19 -1.01 -1.52 -6.84
N ASP A 20 -2.04 -0.69 -6.66
CA ASP A 20 -1.93 0.76 -6.75
C ASP A 20 -0.86 1.30 -5.77
N LEU A 21 -0.86 0.81 -4.52
CA LEU A 21 0.11 1.21 -3.50
C LEU A 21 1.55 0.78 -3.86
N LYS A 22 1.73 -0.44 -4.36
CA LYS A 22 3.05 -1.01 -4.68
C LYS A 22 3.65 -0.46 -5.97
N GLU A 23 2.83 -0.29 -7.00
CA GLU A 23 3.28 0.12 -8.33
C GLU A 23 3.40 1.64 -8.48
N PHE A 24 2.64 2.41 -7.71
CA PHE A 24 2.65 3.87 -7.82
C PHE A 24 3.06 4.57 -6.52
N ASN A 25 2.36 4.36 -5.41
CA ASN A 25 2.60 5.16 -4.20
C ASN A 25 4.00 4.95 -3.61
N ILE A 26 4.44 3.70 -3.46
CA ILE A 26 5.76 3.38 -2.90
C ILE A 26 6.89 3.97 -3.79
N PRO A 27 6.92 3.73 -5.11
CA PRO A 27 7.94 4.32 -5.99
C PRO A 27 7.96 5.84 -5.98
N VAL A 28 6.79 6.50 -5.97
CA VAL A 28 6.71 7.97 -5.92
C VAL A 28 7.34 8.50 -4.65
N ILE A 29 7.00 7.93 -3.48
CA ILE A 29 7.56 8.39 -2.19
C ILE A 29 9.07 8.14 -2.14
N LEU A 30 9.55 7.00 -2.64
CA LEU A 30 10.97 6.69 -2.70
C LEU A 30 11.73 7.68 -3.61
N ASN A 31 11.17 8.01 -4.77
CA ASN A 31 11.76 9.00 -5.67
C ASN A 31 11.79 10.39 -5.02
N THR A 32 10.71 10.81 -4.35
CA THR A 32 10.69 12.10 -3.64
C THR A 32 11.72 12.15 -2.51
N ILE A 33 11.95 11.05 -1.77
CA ILE A 33 13.03 10.97 -0.78
C ILE A 33 14.38 11.19 -1.45
N ALA A 34 14.65 10.50 -2.56
CA ALA A 34 15.92 10.63 -3.29
C ALA A 34 16.13 12.05 -3.83
N GLU A 35 15.08 12.67 -4.39
CA GLU A 35 15.11 14.06 -4.88
C GLU A 35 15.40 15.05 -3.74
N TYR A 36 14.82 14.84 -2.55
CA TYR A 36 15.09 15.69 -1.38
C TYR A 36 16.51 15.50 -0.84
N GLU A 37 17.01 14.27 -0.81
CA GLU A 37 18.39 13.98 -0.41
C GLU A 37 19.39 14.60 -1.39
N GLU A 38 19.15 14.51 -2.70
CA GLU A 38 20.00 15.13 -3.74
C GLU A 38 19.97 16.66 -3.67
N ALA A 39 18.80 17.25 -3.40
CA ALA A 39 18.64 18.70 -3.29
C ALA A 39 19.21 19.28 -1.98
N GLY A 40 19.66 18.44 -1.04
CA GLY A 40 20.07 18.88 0.30
C GLY A 40 18.93 19.52 1.09
N ALA A 41 17.70 19.01 0.91
CA ALA A 41 16.53 19.50 1.62
C ALA A 41 16.66 19.29 3.14
N ASP A 42 15.88 20.05 3.91
CA ASP A 42 15.85 19.90 5.36
C ASP A 42 15.43 18.47 5.76
N GLU A 43 16.16 17.87 6.70
CA GLU A 43 15.93 16.49 7.18
C GLU A 43 14.49 16.27 7.65
N SER A 44 13.81 17.31 8.17
CA SER A 44 12.41 17.22 8.56
C SER A 44 11.46 16.89 7.40
N PHE A 45 11.76 17.33 6.17
CA PHE A 45 10.98 16.96 4.99
C PHE A 45 11.26 15.53 4.55
N ILE A 46 12.52 15.09 4.61
CA ILE A 46 12.91 13.71 4.29
C ILE A 46 12.27 12.74 5.29
N GLU A 47 12.30 13.05 6.59
CA GLU A 47 11.70 12.21 7.62
C GLU A 47 10.17 12.17 7.52
N GLN A 48 9.51 13.24 7.06
CA GLN A 48 8.09 13.19 6.74
C GLN A 48 7.78 12.17 5.64
N GLN A 49 8.58 12.13 4.57
CA GLN A 49 8.41 11.16 3.48
C GLN A 49 8.71 9.74 3.94
N ARG A 50 9.76 9.52 4.75
CA ARG A 50 10.05 8.21 5.37
C ARG A 50 8.90 7.74 6.25
N ASN A 51 8.29 8.64 7.03
CA ASN A 51 7.11 8.31 7.83
C ASN A 51 5.89 7.98 6.98
N LEU A 52 5.66 8.70 5.88
CA LEU A 52 4.62 8.38 4.92
C LEU A 52 4.85 6.99 4.30
N LEU A 53 6.09 6.69 3.90
CA LEU A 53 6.47 5.39 3.35
C LEU A 53 6.18 4.24 4.32
N ARG A 54 6.57 4.39 5.60
CA ARG A 54 6.26 3.40 6.65
C ARG A 54 4.75 3.15 6.77
N LYS A 55 3.93 4.20 6.71
CA LYS A 55 2.46 4.08 6.76
C LYS A 55 1.90 3.36 5.53
N VAL A 56 2.45 3.62 4.35
CA VAL A 56 2.04 2.94 3.11
C VAL A 56 2.37 1.45 3.17
N TYR A 57 3.57 1.08 3.63
CA TYR A 57 3.91 -0.34 3.84
C TYR A 57 2.99 -1.02 4.84
N ALA A 58 2.76 -0.41 6.01
CA ALA A 58 1.82 -0.97 6.99
C ALA A 58 0.41 -1.16 6.40
N ARG A 59 -0.04 -0.24 5.55
CA ARG A 59 -1.33 -0.35 4.87
C ARG A 59 -1.35 -1.50 3.86
N VAL A 60 -0.26 -1.74 3.14
CA VAL A 60 -0.13 -2.91 2.26
C VAL A 60 -0.26 -4.19 3.08
N ASP A 61 0.46 -4.32 4.19
CA ASP A 61 0.43 -5.50 5.05
C ASP A 61 -0.99 -5.78 5.59
N GLU A 62 -1.71 -4.74 6.00
CA GLU A 62 -3.11 -4.86 6.44
C GLU A 62 -4.03 -5.40 5.34
N LEU A 63 -3.85 -4.91 4.11
CA LEU A 63 -4.65 -5.32 2.96
C LEU A 63 -4.32 -6.75 2.53
N GLU A 64 -3.06 -7.15 2.57
CA GLU A 64 -2.63 -8.53 2.30
C GLU A 64 -3.19 -9.48 3.35
N ALA A 65 -3.12 -9.12 4.64
CA ALA A 65 -3.73 -9.88 5.71
C ALA A 65 -5.25 -9.99 5.54
N LYS A 66 -5.91 -8.91 5.09
CA LYS A 66 -7.35 -8.94 4.76
C LYS A 66 -7.63 -9.90 3.60
N ALA A 67 -6.85 -9.84 2.52
CA ALA A 67 -7.02 -10.73 1.36
C ALA A 67 -6.84 -12.20 1.77
N ALA A 68 -5.83 -12.52 2.57
CA ALA A 68 -5.62 -13.86 3.11
C ALA A 68 -6.82 -14.37 3.93
N ARG A 69 -7.40 -13.52 4.79
CA ARG A 69 -8.62 -13.86 5.55
C ARG A 69 -9.83 -14.09 4.65
N LEU A 70 -9.98 -13.32 3.56
CA LEU A 70 -11.07 -13.49 2.60
C LEU A 70 -10.92 -14.78 1.80
N LEU A 71 -9.71 -15.10 1.34
CA LEU A 71 -9.42 -16.37 0.66
C LEU A 71 -9.75 -17.58 1.54
N LYS A 72 -9.39 -17.54 2.84
CA LYS A 72 -9.74 -18.59 3.82
C LYS A 72 -11.26 -18.78 4.01
N ARG A 73 -12.10 -17.80 3.64
CA ARG A 73 -13.56 -17.93 3.73
C ARG A 73 -14.17 -18.57 2.49
N LEU A 74 -13.44 -18.60 1.37
CA LEU A 74 -13.84 -19.26 0.12
C LEU A 74 -13.46 -20.75 0.08
N GLY A 75 -12.62 -21.22 1.00
CA GLY A 75 -12.15 -22.60 1.12
C GLY A 75 -11.76 -22.97 2.54
#